data_AF-A0A099WIK3-F1
#
_entry.id   AF-A0A099WIK3-F1
#
_cell.length_a   1.000
_cell.length_b   1.000
_cell.length_c   1.000
_cell.angle_alpha   90.00
_cell.angle_beta   90.00
_cell.angle_gamma   90.00
#
_symmetry.space_group_name_H-M   'P 1'
#
loop_
_entity.id
_entity.type
_entity.pdbx_description
1 polymer ?
#
loop_
_entity_poly.entity_id
_entity_poly.type
_entity_poly.pdbx_seq_one_letter_code
_entity_poly.pdbx_strand_id
1 'polypeptide(L)'
;MRYEDIDQAFSPIRENITTEQLHMTGDFTQDSKIYFSVNDGPRLYAETDIGGFFEYDFEALIVGDVVNFYIKDKSNYTVFFTETIRE
;
A
#
# COMPACT_ATOMS: atom_id res chain seq x y z
N MET A 1 23.58 -17.99 -13.71
CA MET A 1 23.09 -16.81 -14.45
C MET A 1 22.60 -15.83 -13.40
N ARG A 2 23.31 -14.72 -13.20
CA ARG A 2 22.84 -13.63 -12.33
C ARG A 2 21.82 -12.88 -13.15
N TYR A 3 20.55 -13.03 -12.80
CA TYR A 3 19.60 -12.01 -13.16
C TYR A 3 19.82 -10.88 -12.16
N GLU A 4 20.37 -9.76 -12.65
CA GLU A 4 20.17 -8.47 -12.01
C GLU A 4 18.71 -8.12 -12.31
N ASP A 5 17.80 -8.77 -11.57
CA ASP A 5 16.37 -8.56 -11.70
C ASP A 5 16.09 -7.16 -11.16
N ILE A 6 16.07 -6.22 -12.10
CA ILE A 6 15.27 -5.00 -12.16
C ILE A 6 14.76 -4.61 -10.77
N ASP A 7 15.38 -3.57 -10.20
CA ASP A 7 14.87 -2.74 -9.11
C ASP A 7 13.58 -2.04 -9.58
N GLN A 8 12.59 -2.84 -9.99
CA GLN A 8 11.26 -2.37 -10.32
C GLN A 8 10.70 -2.00 -8.96
N ALA A 9 10.71 -0.70 -8.67
CA ALA A 9 10.08 -0.16 -7.47
C ALA A 9 8.71 -0.82 -7.34
N PHE A 10 8.60 -1.76 -6.39
CA PHE A 10 7.41 -2.55 -6.22
C PHE A 10 6.34 -1.59 -5.70
N SER A 11 5.43 -1.19 -6.60
CA SER A 11 4.25 -0.43 -6.24
C SER A 11 3.17 -1.42 -5.85
N PRO A 12 2.72 -1.44 -4.58
CA PRO A 12 1.62 -2.29 -4.19
C PRO A 12 0.29 -1.77 -4.75
N ILE A 13 0.22 -0.51 -5.20
CA ILE A 13 -1.00 0.11 -5.74
C ILE A 13 -1.01 0.03 -7.28
N ARG A 14 -2.19 -0.26 -7.84
CA ARG A 14 -2.43 -0.31 -9.29
C ARG A 14 -2.84 1.03 -9.87
N GLU A 15 -3.55 1.82 -9.09
CA GLU A 15 -4.10 3.11 -9.49
C GLU A 15 -3.69 4.19 -8.49
N ASN A 16 -3.67 5.43 -8.96
CA ASN A 16 -3.40 6.58 -8.08
C ASN A 16 -4.59 6.79 -7.13
N ILE A 17 -4.25 7.09 -5.88
CA ILE A 17 -5.23 7.46 -4.86
C ILE A 17 -5.32 8.99 -4.85
N THR A 18 -6.53 9.52 -4.93
CA THR A 18 -6.78 10.97 -5.00
C THR A 18 -7.85 11.38 -3.98
N THR A 19 -8.08 12.67 -3.81
CA THR A 19 -9.13 13.17 -2.90
C THR A 19 -10.56 12.86 -3.41
N GLU A 20 -10.72 12.65 -4.72
CA GLU A 20 -12.00 12.25 -5.33
C GLU A 20 -12.10 10.71 -5.52
N GLN A 21 -10.96 10.04 -5.68
CA GLN A 21 -10.84 8.58 -5.78
C GLN A 21 -10.23 8.02 -4.49
N LEU A 22 -11.09 7.83 -3.50
CA LEU A 22 -10.73 7.26 -2.19
C LEU A 22 -10.65 5.72 -2.20
N HIS A 23 -10.94 5.10 -3.34
CA HIS A 23 -10.83 3.67 -3.53
C HIS A 23 -9.43 3.28 -3.97
N MET A 24 -8.74 2.49 -3.15
CA MET A 24 -7.42 1.98 -3.43
C MET A 24 -7.50 0.52 -3.85
N THR A 25 -6.82 0.18 -4.93
CA THR A 25 -6.63 -1.21 -5.38
C THR A 25 -5.16 -1.52 -5.59
N GLY A 26 -4.81 -2.79 -5.40
CA GLY A 26 -3.41 -3.17 -5.42
C GLY A 26 -3.15 -4.66 -5.45
N ASP A 27 -1.87 -4.99 -5.57
CA ASP A 27 -1.35 -6.35 -5.52
C ASP A 27 -0.31 -6.49 -4.41
N PHE A 28 -0.40 -7.58 -3.67
CA PHE A 28 0.56 -7.94 -2.65
C PHE A 28 0.68 -9.47 -2.56
N THR A 29 1.31 -9.98 -1.48
CA THR A 29 1.44 -11.43 -1.28
C THR A 29 0.06 -12.07 -1.09
N GLN A 30 -0.24 -13.15 -1.82
CA GLN A 30 -1.50 -13.90 -1.69
C GLN A 30 -1.81 -14.34 -0.25
N ASP A 31 -3.10 -14.44 0.10
CA ASP A 31 -3.60 -14.89 1.41
C ASP A 31 -2.90 -14.23 2.63
N SER A 32 -2.52 -12.96 2.49
CA SER A 32 -1.81 -12.18 3.49
C SER A 32 -2.52 -10.88 3.86
N LYS A 33 -1.84 -10.04 4.65
CA LYS A 33 -2.32 -8.71 5.04
C LYS A 33 -1.30 -7.67 4.63
N ILE A 34 -1.76 -6.67 3.89
CA ILE A 34 -0.99 -5.45 3.67
C ILE A 34 -1.36 -4.45 4.76
N TYR A 35 -0.35 -3.81 5.36
CA TYR A 35 -0.54 -2.82 6.41
C TYR A 35 -0.20 -1.44 5.88
N PHE A 36 -0.95 -0.43 6.29
CA PHE A 36 -0.69 0.95 5.90
C PHE A 36 -1.18 1.95 6.95
N SER A 37 -0.77 3.20 6.83
CA SER A 37 -1.27 4.30 7.66
C SER A 37 -1.21 5.61 6.88
N VAL A 38 -2.15 6.51 7.17
CA VAL A 38 -2.14 7.88 6.65
C VAL A 38 -1.48 8.80 7.67
N ASN A 39 -0.46 9.58 7.25
CA ASN A 39 0.29 10.54 8.08
C ASN A 39 0.81 9.96 9.41
N ASP A 40 1.35 8.74 9.38
CA ASP A 40 1.80 7.98 10.56
C ASP A 40 0.72 7.81 11.65
N GLY A 41 -0.54 7.84 11.24
CA GLY A 41 -1.70 7.59 12.10
C GLY A 41 -1.89 6.11 12.49
N PRO A 42 -3.11 5.73 12.88
CA PRO A 42 -3.43 4.34 13.19
C PRO A 42 -3.05 3.40 12.03
N ARG A 43 -2.49 2.24 12.36
CA ARG A 43 -2.24 1.20 11.36
C ARG A 43 -3.56 0.55 10.96
N LEU A 44 -3.83 0.64 9.67
CA LEU A 44 -4.90 -0.03 8.95
C LEU A 44 -4.34 -1.28 8.27
N TYR A 45 -5.24 -2.15 7.82
CA TYR A 45 -4.86 -3.30 7.00
C TYR A 45 -5.95 -3.64 5.99
N ALA A 46 -5.52 -4.21 4.87
CA ALA A 46 -6.39 -4.90 3.92
C ALA A 46 -5.94 -6.35 3.80
N GLU A 47 -6.90 -7.26 3.63
CA GLU A 47 -6.62 -8.67 3.36
C GLU A 47 -6.52 -8.88 1.85
N THR A 48 -5.54 -9.66 1.42
CA THR A 48 -5.36 -10.00 0.00
C THR A 48 -6.07 -11.31 -0.30
N ASP A 49 -6.65 -11.42 -1.49
CA ASP A 49 -7.23 -12.68 -1.96
C ASP A 49 -6.18 -13.71 -2.42
N ILE A 50 -6.65 -14.82 -3.00
CA ILE A 50 -5.82 -15.89 -3.55
C ILE A 50 -4.93 -15.43 -4.74
N GLY A 51 -5.29 -14.33 -5.39
CA GLY A 51 -4.50 -13.68 -6.44
C GLY A 51 -3.53 -12.63 -5.90
N GLY A 52 -3.53 -12.35 -4.59
CA GLY A 52 -2.77 -11.25 -4.01
C GLY A 52 -3.45 -9.89 -4.16
N PHE A 53 -4.65 -9.83 -4.73
CA PHE A 53 -5.38 -8.60 -4.92
C PHE A 53 -5.95 -8.10 -3.60
N PHE A 54 -5.85 -6.80 -3.35
CA PHE A 54 -6.50 -6.14 -2.23
C PHE A 54 -7.19 -4.85 -2.68
N GLU A 55 -8.20 -4.47 -1.91
CA GLU A 55 -8.89 -3.20 -2.05
C GLU A 55 -9.17 -2.58 -0.68
N TYR A 56 -9.23 -1.26 -0.64
CA TYR A 56 -9.57 -0.52 0.57
C TYR A 56 -10.16 0.84 0.23
N ASP A 57 -11.24 1.19 0.92
CA ASP A 57 -11.88 2.51 0.82
C ASP A 57 -11.43 3.40 1.98
N PHE A 58 -10.80 4.53 1.66
CA PHE A 58 -10.52 5.56 2.64
C PHE A 58 -11.80 6.35 2.96
N GLU A 59 -11.98 6.74 4.22
CA GLU A 59 -13.12 7.60 4.60
C GLU A 59 -12.97 9.02 4.05
N ALA A 60 -11.75 9.55 4.10
CA ALA A 60 -11.38 10.85 3.56
C ALA A 60 -9.85 10.92 3.39
N LEU A 61 -9.41 11.65 2.36
CA LEU A 61 -8.01 12.02 2.12
C LEU A 61 -7.95 13.48 1.70
N ILE A 62 -6.86 14.15 2.02
CA ILE A 62 -6.57 15.52 1.56
C ILE A 62 -5.25 15.57 0.80
N VAL A 63 -5.11 16.54 -0.10
CA VAL A 63 -3.85 16.78 -0.81
C VAL A 63 -2.73 17.06 0.20
N GLY A 64 -1.63 16.33 0.05
CA GLY A 64 -0.49 16.35 0.97
C GLY A 64 -0.49 15.23 1.99
N ASP A 65 -1.57 14.45 2.13
CA ASP A 65 -1.57 13.24 2.94
C ASP A 65 -0.55 12.22 2.42
N VAL A 66 0.10 11.53 3.34
CA VAL A 66 1.11 10.51 3.03
C VAL A 66 0.62 9.15 3.50
N VAL A 67 0.44 8.22 2.56
CA VAL A 67 0.07 6.83 2.83
C VAL A 67 1.35 5.98 2.86
N ASN A 68 1.73 5.55 4.05
CA ASN A 68 2.86 4.66 4.26
C ASN A 68 2.41 3.21 4.29
N PHE A 69 3.03 2.35 3.49
CA PHE A 69 2.76 0.91 3.45
C PHE A 69 3.89 0.14 4.13
N TYR A 70 3.50 -0.86 4.91
CA TYR A 70 4.40 -1.62 5.76
C TYR A 70 4.40 -3.10 5.41
N ILE A 71 5.59 -3.69 5.40
CA ILE A 71 5.77 -5.13 5.52
C ILE A 71 5.92 -5.44 7.00
N LYS A 72 5.13 -6.41 7.47
CA LYS A 72 5.25 -6.94 8.83
C LYS A 72 6.19 -8.13 8.83
N ASP A 73 7.34 -7.98 9.49
CA ASP A 73 8.25 -9.08 9.81
C ASP A 73 8.24 -9.33 11.32
N LYS A 74 7.61 -10.44 11.73
CA LYS A 74 7.37 -10.80 13.13
C LYS A 74 6.64 -9.68 13.90
N SER A 75 7.40 -8.87 14.64
CA SER A 75 6.90 -7.75 15.45
C SER A 75 7.28 -6.38 14.86
N ASN A 76 8.10 -6.35 13.81
CA ASN A 76 8.59 -5.14 13.18
C ASN A 76 7.74 -4.80 11.96
N TYR A 77 7.59 -3.50 11.72
CA TYR A 77 6.92 -2.96 10.54
C TYR A 77 7.90 -2.04 9.84
N THR A 78 8.23 -2.38 8.60
CA THR A 78 9.16 -1.60 7.79
C THR A 78 8.40 -0.99 6.64
N VAL A 79 8.53 0.33 6.47
CA VAL A 79 7.96 1.03 5.31
C VAL A 79 8.67 0.55 4.05
N PHE A 80 7.91 0.05 3.09
CA PHE A 80 8.46 -0.37 1.79
C PHE A 80 7.95 0.49 0.64
N PHE A 81 6.83 1.17 0.81
CA PHE A 81 6.24 2.05 -0.18
C PHE A 81 5.53 3.22 0.51
N THR A 82 5.57 4.38 -0.13
CA THR A 82 4.96 5.62 0.37
C THR A 82 4.31 6.29 -0.82
N GLU A 83 3.01 6.57 -0.71
CA GLU A 83 2.27 7.38 -1.67
C GLU A 83 1.95 8.74 -1.05
N THR A 84 2.02 9.81 -1.82
CA THR A 84 1.60 11.14 -1.38
C THR A 84 0.42 11.56 -2.22
N ILE A 85 -0.69 11.93 -1.60
CA ILE A 85 -1.88 12.39 -2.29
C ILE A 85 -1.59 13.76 -2.92
N ARG A 86 -1.69 13.85 -4.25
CA ARG A 86 -1.32 15.07 -5.01
C ARG A 86 -2.51 15.85 -5.55
N GLU A 87 -3.65 15.20 -5.68
CA GLU A 87 -4.90 15.73 -6.21
C GLU A 87 -6.09 15.03 -5.55
#